data_AF-A0A494BAX8-F1
#
_entry.id   AF-A0A494BAX8-F1
#
_cell.length_a   1.000
_cell.length_b   1.000
_cell.length_c   1.000
_cell.angle_alpha   90.00
_cell.angle_beta   90.00
_cell.angle_gamma   90.00
#
_symmetry.space_group_name_H-M   'P 1'
#
loop_
_entity.id
_entity.type
_entity.pdbx_description
1 polymer ?
#
loop_
_entity_poly.entity_id
_entity_poly.type
_entity_poly.pdbx_seq_one_letter_code
_entity_poly.pdbx_strand_id
1 'polypeptide(L)'
;ACFPPPGQPQPAPVFSASATSAEGGGSMLSPQRTAAVASRGAGDAMENGKPGPVQVVLVHKEQHSFELEERALASVLLQDHIRDLDVVVVSVAGAFRKGKSFILDFMLRYLYSQKEGGHSDWLGDPEEPLTGFSWRGGSDPETTGIQIWSEVFTVKKPCGKKVAVVLMDTQGAFDSQSTVKDCATIFALSTMTSSVQIYNLSQNIQEDDLQQLQLFTEYGRLAMDEIFQKPFQTLMFLIRDWSFPYEYNYGLQGGMAFLDKRLHVKEHQHEEIQNVRNHIHSCFSDVTCFLLPHPGLQVATSPNFDGKLKGGLGATEKILRSK
;
A
#
# COMPACT_ATOMS: atom_id res chain seq x y z
N ALA A 1 -57.93 0.90 -30.58
CA ALA A 1 -57.44 -0.44 -30.26
C ALA A 1 -56.95 -0.42 -28.81
N CYS A 2 -57.79 -0.88 -27.89
CA CYS A 2 -57.54 -0.87 -26.46
C CYS A 2 -56.86 -2.19 -26.08
N PHE A 3 -55.68 -2.11 -25.46
CA PHE A 3 -55.01 -3.24 -24.81
C PHE A 3 -55.43 -3.31 -23.33
N PRO A 4 -55.62 -4.51 -22.75
CA PRO A 4 -55.94 -4.69 -21.34
C PRO A 4 -54.70 -4.58 -20.43
N PRO A 5 -54.88 -4.33 -19.11
CA PRO A 5 -53.78 -4.16 -18.16
C PRO A 5 -53.18 -5.52 -17.68
N PRO A 6 -51.94 -5.51 -17.17
CA PRO A 6 -51.21 -6.72 -16.75
C PRO A 6 -51.71 -7.29 -15.41
N GLY A 7 -51.77 -8.62 -15.34
CA GLY A 7 -52.15 -9.40 -14.16
C GLY A 7 -51.06 -9.43 -13.07
N GLN A 8 -51.51 -9.56 -11.83
CA GLN A 8 -50.71 -9.63 -10.61
C GLN A 8 -49.81 -10.90 -10.54
N PRO A 9 -48.65 -10.83 -9.87
CA PRO A 9 -47.73 -11.96 -9.72
C PRO A 9 -48.19 -12.95 -8.62
N GLN A 10 -48.08 -14.25 -8.91
CA GLN A 10 -48.28 -15.36 -7.96
C GLN A 10 -47.07 -15.53 -7.02
N PRO A 11 -47.27 -15.97 -5.76
CA PRO A 11 -46.18 -16.20 -4.81
C PRO A 11 -45.42 -17.52 -5.06
N ALA A 12 -44.11 -17.50 -4.82
CA ALA A 12 -43.19 -18.64 -4.93
C ALA A 12 -43.37 -19.67 -3.79
N PRO A 13 -43.05 -20.96 -4.01
CA PRO A 13 -43.27 -22.00 -3.02
C PRO A 13 -42.17 -22.05 -1.93
N VAL A 14 -42.63 -22.35 -0.72
CA VAL A 14 -41.86 -22.57 0.51
C VAL A 14 -41.19 -23.95 0.45
N PHE A 15 -39.86 -24.03 0.60
CA PHE A 15 -39.16 -25.30 0.83
C PHE A 15 -39.07 -25.58 2.33
N SER A 16 -39.56 -26.76 2.72
CA SER A 16 -39.51 -27.31 4.07
C SER A 16 -38.26 -28.16 4.26
N ALA A 17 -37.64 -28.01 5.43
CA ALA A 17 -36.52 -28.83 5.89
C ALA A 17 -37.04 -30.17 6.45
N SER A 18 -36.40 -31.27 6.08
CA SER A 18 -36.55 -32.57 6.74
C SER A 18 -35.22 -33.00 7.35
N ALA A 19 -35.26 -33.22 8.66
CA ALA A 19 -34.21 -33.86 9.43
C ALA A 19 -34.37 -35.38 9.35
N THR A 20 -33.27 -36.11 9.17
CA THR A 20 -33.18 -37.53 9.50
C THR A 20 -31.83 -37.84 10.13
N SER A 21 -31.92 -38.32 11.36
CA SER A 21 -30.90 -38.89 12.22
C SER A 21 -30.65 -40.36 11.91
N ALA A 22 -29.41 -40.82 11.99
CA ALA A 22 -29.06 -42.22 12.22
C ALA A 22 -27.68 -42.36 12.88
N GLU A 23 -27.67 -42.95 14.07
CA GLU A 23 -26.55 -43.55 14.81
C GLU A 23 -26.05 -44.81 14.06
N GLY A 24 -24.86 -45.40 14.24
CA GLY A 24 -23.78 -45.25 15.21
C GLY A 24 -22.69 -46.34 15.00
N GLY A 25 -21.71 -46.36 15.91
CA GLY A 25 -20.66 -47.39 16.08
C GLY A 25 -19.31 -46.99 15.47
N GLY A 26 -18.18 -46.88 16.15
CA GLY A 26 -17.76 -47.35 17.48
C GLY A 26 -16.39 -48.03 17.34
N SER A 27 -15.31 -47.34 17.68
CA SER A 27 -14.05 -47.99 18.09
C SER A 27 -13.19 -47.02 18.89
N MET A 28 -12.89 -47.46 20.12
CA MET A 28 -12.03 -46.82 21.11
C MET A 28 -10.57 -46.79 20.65
N LEU A 29 -9.90 -45.65 20.87
CA LEU A 29 -8.51 -45.57 21.32
C LEU A 29 -8.30 -44.16 21.90
N SER A 30 -7.77 -44.10 23.11
CA SER A 30 -7.34 -42.89 23.83
C SER A 30 -6.09 -43.27 24.62
N PRO A 31 -5.36 -42.33 25.25
CA PRO A 31 -4.82 -41.07 24.73
C PRO A 31 -3.34 -40.90 25.13
N GLN A 32 -2.56 -40.02 24.47
CA GLN A 32 -1.42 -39.36 25.14
C GLN A 32 -0.91 -38.13 24.37
N ARG A 33 -1.00 -36.97 25.05
CA ARG A 33 -0.05 -35.82 25.13
C ARG A 33 0.49 -35.26 23.80
N THR A 34 0.34 -33.99 23.46
CA THR A 34 0.83 -32.81 24.22
C THR A 34 0.32 -31.48 23.61
N ALA A 35 0.03 -30.55 24.51
CA ALA A 35 0.32 -29.11 24.46
C ALA A 35 -0.36 -28.21 23.41
N ALA A 36 -1.39 -27.51 23.91
CA ALA A 36 -1.65 -26.08 23.74
C ALA A 36 -0.70 -25.29 22.81
N VAL A 37 -1.22 -24.89 21.65
CA VAL A 37 -0.76 -23.69 20.97
C VAL A 37 -1.67 -22.55 21.43
N ALA A 38 -1.15 -21.79 22.39
CA ALA A 38 -1.79 -20.59 22.92
C ALA A 38 -1.95 -19.56 21.80
N SER A 39 -3.14 -18.94 21.79
CA SER A 39 -3.42 -17.64 21.21
C SER A 39 -2.33 -16.63 21.58
N ARG A 40 -1.52 -16.22 20.60
CA ARG A 40 -0.63 -15.06 20.69
C ARG A 40 -0.88 -14.20 19.46
N GLY A 41 -1.19 -12.93 19.69
CA GLY A 41 -1.39 -11.96 18.61
C GLY A 41 -2.34 -10.81 18.93
N ALA A 42 -2.70 -10.57 20.18
CA ALA A 42 -3.35 -9.33 20.61
C ALA A 42 -2.69 -8.92 21.93
N GLY A 43 -1.60 -8.15 21.86
CA GLY A 43 -0.87 -7.75 23.06
C GLY A 43 0.46 -7.00 22.90
N ASP A 44 1.12 -7.06 21.73
CA ASP A 44 2.50 -6.53 21.62
C ASP A 44 2.62 -5.05 21.24
N ALA A 45 1.51 -4.30 21.12
CA ALA A 45 1.55 -2.90 20.70
C ALA A 45 2.06 -1.93 21.78
N MET A 46 2.44 -2.40 22.98
CA MET A 46 2.85 -1.49 24.06
C MET A 46 3.88 -2.07 25.05
N GLU A 47 4.79 -2.95 24.60
CA GLU A 47 5.81 -3.53 25.49
C GLU A 47 7.25 -3.00 25.28
N ASN A 48 7.47 -2.03 24.39
CA ASN A 48 8.71 -1.25 24.37
C ASN A 48 8.38 0.16 23.91
N GLY A 49 8.74 1.20 24.67
CA GLY A 49 8.50 2.62 24.34
C GLY A 49 9.28 3.16 23.12
N LYS A 50 9.54 2.31 22.12
CA LYS A 50 10.19 2.65 20.85
C LYS A 50 9.13 2.73 19.74
N PRO A 51 9.21 3.70 18.84
CA PRO A 51 8.35 3.76 17.67
C PRO A 51 8.44 2.49 16.83
N GLY A 52 7.29 2.01 16.38
CA GLY A 52 7.14 0.84 15.51
C GLY A 52 5.92 0.92 14.59
N PRO A 53 5.75 -0.07 13.70
CA PRO A 53 4.57 -0.17 12.84
C PRO A 53 3.34 -0.58 13.65
N VAL A 54 2.21 0.06 13.37
CA VAL A 54 0.91 -0.17 14.01
C VAL A 54 -0.07 -0.64 12.94
N GLN A 55 -0.64 -1.83 13.14
CA GLN A 55 -1.68 -2.37 12.28
C GLN A 55 -2.98 -1.57 12.48
N VAL A 56 -3.51 -1.00 11.39
CA VAL A 56 -4.75 -0.22 11.44
C VAL A 56 -5.89 -0.87 10.66
N VAL A 57 -5.61 -1.61 9.59
CA VAL A 57 -6.62 -2.40 8.88
C VAL A 57 -6.17 -3.85 8.87
N LEU A 58 -6.95 -4.75 9.46
CA LEU A 58 -6.71 -6.20 9.36
C LEU A 58 -7.49 -6.78 8.18
N VAL A 59 -6.93 -7.84 7.60
CA VAL A 59 -7.57 -8.62 6.55
C VAL A 59 -7.78 -10.03 7.05
N HIS A 60 -9.04 -10.39 7.25
CA HIS A 60 -9.43 -11.75 7.62
C HIS A 60 -9.56 -12.60 6.35
N LYS A 61 -8.44 -13.17 5.91
CA LYS A 61 -8.31 -13.90 4.63
C LYS A 61 -9.34 -15.02 4.46
N GLU A 62 -9.70 -15.72 5.53
CA GLU A 62 -10.69 -16.82 5.49
C GLU A 62 -12.12 -16.33 5.22
N GLN A 63 -12.44 -15.10 5.64
CA GLN A 63 -13.78 -14.52 5.54
C GLN A 63 -13.88 -13.44 4.45
N HIS A 64 -12.75 -13.10 3.80
CA HIS A 64 -12.62 -11.96 2.88
C HIS A 64 -13.22 -10.67 3.46
N SER A 65 -12.96 -10.43 4.75
CA SER A 65 -13.47 -9.28 5.49
C SER A 65 -12.32 -8.38 5.98
N PHE A 66 -12.67 -7.11 6.20
CA PHE A 66 -11.75 -6.07 6.63
C PHE A 66 -12.21 -5.54 7.98
N GLU A 67 -11.27 -5.36 8.91
CA GLU A 67 -11.53 -4.81 10.23
C GLU A 67 -10.63 -3.60 10.47
N LEU A 68 -11.22 -2.51 10.92
CA LEU A 68 -10.51 -1.29 11.30
C LEU A 68 -10.19 -1.35 12.79
N GLU A 69 -8.91 -1.25 13.15
CA GLU A 69 -8.50 -1.11 14.54
C GLU A 69 -8.60 0.34 14.99
N GLU A 70 -9.83 0.76 15.28
CA GLU A 70 -10.15 2.13 15.68
C GLU A 70 -9.32 2.59 16.89
N ARG A 71 -9.12 1.71 17.87
CA ARG A 71 -8.35 2.04 19.08
C ARG A 71 -6.88 2.30 18.75
N ALA A 72 -6.28 1.46 17.91
CA ALA A 72 -4.89 1.61 17.50
C ALA A 72 -4.72 2.90 16.68
N LEU A 73 -5.60 3.13 15.70
CA LEU A 73 -5.59 4.33 14.88
C LEU A 73 -5.80 5.62 15.71
N ALA A 74 -6.77 5.61 16.63
CA ALA A 74 -7.05 6.71 17.54
C ALA A 74 -5.85 7.02 18.45
N SER A 75 -5.16 5.99 18.96
CA SER A 75 -3.98 6.19 19.81
C SER A 75 -2.82 6.88 19.09
N VAL A 76 -2.74 6.72 17.76
CA VAL A 76 -1.71 7.37 16.94
C VAL A 76 -2.15 8.77 16.52
N LEU A 77 -3.36 8.94 15.98
CA LEU A 77 -3.78 10.19 15.34
C LEU A 77 -4.44 11.22 16.28
N LEU A 78 -4.99 10.80 17.43
CA LEU A 78 -5.69 11.70 18.36
C LEU A 78 -4.80 12.21 19.50
N GLN A 79 -3.48 12.12 19.36
CA GLN A 79 -2.55 12.67 20.35
C GLN A 79 -2.66 14.21 20.39
N ASP A 80 -2.67 14.80 21.59
CA ASP A 80 -2.98 16.22 21.80
C ASP A 80 -2.10 17.19 20.99
N HIS A 81 -0.87 16.81 20.68
CA HIS A 81 0.08 17.67 19.96
C HIS A 81 -0.05 17.62 18.42
N ILE A 82 -0.85 16.70 17.86
CA ILE A 82 -1.05 16.55 16.41
C ILE A 82 -2.51 16.61 15.96
N ARG A 83 -3.49 16.30 16.83
CA ARG A 83 -4.88 16.07 16.42
C ARG A 83 -5.54 17.25 15.70
N ASP A 84 -5.06 18.46 15.98
CA ASP A 84 -5.58 19.72 15.45
C ASP A 84 -4.74 20.25 14.25
N LEU A 85 -3.73 19.49 13.80
CA LEU A 85 -2.90 19.83 12.65
C LEU A 85 -3.46 19.22 11.35
N ASP A 86 -3.30 19.94 10.24
CA ASP A 86 -3.47 19.33 8.92
C ASP A 86 -2.52 18.12 8.79
N VAL A 87 -3.05 17.02 8.26
CA VAL A 87 -2.29 15.78 8.04
C VAL A 87 -1.87 15.63 6.58
N VAL A 88 -0.65 15.15 6.38
CA VAL A 88 -0.09 14.66 5.12
C VAL A 88 0.11 13.16 5.28
N VAL A 89 -0.58 12.38 4.49
CA VAL A 89 -0.50 10.92 4.51
C VAL A 89 0.22 10.47 3.24
N VAL A 90 1.37 9.81 3.43
CA VAL A 90 2.18 9.22 2.36
C VAL A 90 1.99 7.70 2.39
N SER A 91 1.36 7.17 1.35
CA SER A 91 1.08 5.74 1.21
C SER A 91 1.98 5.14 0.14
N VAL A 92 2.50 3.94 0.38
CA VAL A 92 3.20 3.14 -0.63
C VAL A 92 2.39 1.89 -0.89
N ALA A 93 1.87 1.76 -2.12
CA ALA A 93 1.13 0.60 -2.59
C ALA A 93 1.72 0.05 -3.88
N GLY A 94 1.41 -1.21 -4.17
CA GLY A 94 1.91 -1.91 -5.37
C GLY A 94 2.15 -3.38 -5.12
N ALA A 95 2.69 -4.06 -6.13
CA ALA A 95 2.85 -5.50 -6.11
C ALA A 95 3.65 -6.00 -4.89
N PHE A 96 3.32 -7.22 -4.49
CA PHE A 96 3.99 -7.92 -3.42
C PHE A 96 5.48 -8.21 -3.72
N ARG A 97 6.33 -8.19 -2.68
CA ARG A 97 7.81 -8.33 -2.74
C ARG A 97 8.56 -7.36 -3.67
N LYS A 98 8.01 -6.17 -3.92
CA LYS A 98 8.70 -5.11 -4.69
C LYS A 98 9.41 -4.05 -3.84
N GLY A 99 9.73 -4.36 -2.58
CA GLY A 99 10.52 -3.50 -1.70
C GLY A 99 9.84 -2.19 -1.29
N LYS A 100 8.55 -2.24 -0.92
CA LYS A 100 7.75 -1.10 -0.45
C LYS A 100 8.23 -0.60 0.92
N SER A 101 8.20 -1.48 1.91
CA SER A 101 8.65 -1.24 3.29
C SER A 101 10.12 -0.79 3.32
N PHE A 102 10.97 -1.35 2.45
CA PHE A 102 12.36 -0.91 2.28
C PHE A 102 12.50 0.58 1.90
N ILE A 103 11.62 1.12 1.04
CA ILE A 103 11.64 2.56 0.72
C ILE A 103 11.04 3.40 1.84
N LEU A 104 9.99 2.90 2.51
CA LEU A 104 9.41 3.58 3.66
C LEU A 104 10.42 3.74 4.80
N ASP A 105 11.30 2.77 5.01
CA ASP A 105 12.34 2.88 6.02
C ASP A 105 13.39 3.95 5.69
N PHE A 106 13.72 4.18 4.42
CA PHE A 106 14.52 5.34 4.03
C PHE A 106 13.76 6.65 4.27
N MET A 107 12.45 6.69 4.04
CA MET A 107 11.63 7.86 4.39
C MET A 107 11.62 8.10 5.90
N LEU A 108 11.57 7.05 6.72
CA LEU A 108 11.71 7.15 8.18
C LEU A 108 13.06 7.77 8.55
N ARG A 109 14.18 7.27 8.02
CA ARG A 109 15.51 7.86 8.26
C ARG A 109 15.56 9.34 7.91
N TYR A 110 14.99 9.73 6.77
CA TYR A 110 14.89 11.14 6.37
C TYR A 110 14.10 11.98 7.38
N LEU A 111 12.93 11.49 7.80
CA LEU A 111 12.04 12.22 8.73
C LEU A 111 12.65 12.34 10.13
N TYR A 112 13.33 11.30 10.65
CA TYR A 112 14.05 11.38 11.91
C TYR A 112 15.24 12.34 11.84
N SER A 113 16.04 12.28 10.76
CA SER A 113 17.15 13.23 10.56
C SER A 113 16.65 14.68 10.50
N GLN A 114 15.52 14.93 9.83
CA GLN A 114 14.89 16.25 9.81
C GLN A 114 14.40 16.69 11.19
N LYS A 115 13.82 15.78 11.97
CA LYS A 115 13.36 16.06 13.35
C LYS A 115 14.52 16.42 14.28
N GLU A 116 15.70 15.82 14.09
CA GLU A 116 16.89 16.03 14.93
C GLU A 116 17.72 17.27 14.55
N GLY A 117 17.31 18.02 13.52
CA GLY A 117 17.94 19.29 13.15
C GLY A 117 18.49 19.35 11.72
N GLY A 118 18.20 18.34 10.89
CA GLY A 118 18.52 18.33 9.47
C GLY A 118 20.01 18.14 9.20
N HIS A 119 20.50 16.92 9.39
CA HIS A 119 21.87 16.57 9.02
C HIS A 119 22.03 16.49 7.49
N SER A 120 23.17 16.93 6.97
CA SER A 120 23.51 16.82 5.54
C SER A 120 23.63 15.36 5.06
N ASP A 121 23.84 14.43 5.99
CA ASP A 121 23.91 12.99 5.70
C ASP A 121 22.74 12.25 6.37
N TRP A 122 21.53 12.55 5.92
CA TRP A 122 20.30 11.92 6.43
C TRP A 122 20.23 10.41 6.15
N LEU A 123 21.03 9.91 5.22
CA LEU A 123 21.01 8.50 4.82
C LEU A 123 21.53 7.56 5.93
N GLY A 124 22.21 8.14 6.93
CA GLY A 124 22.71 7.45 8.11
C GLY A 124 24.13 6.91 7.93
N ASP A 125 24.65 6.27 8.98
CA ASP A 125 25.94 5.60 8.92
C ASP A 125 25.88 4.43 7.91
N PRO A 126 26.85 4.31 6.98
CA PRO A 126 26.90 3.19 6.05
C PRO A 126 26.90 1.79 6.67
N GLU A 127 27.28 1.67 7.94
CA GLU A 127 27.29 0.41 8.71
C GLU A 127 26.01 0.19 9.54
N GLU A 128 25.10 1.16 9.57
CA GLU A 128 23.86 1.06 10.33
C GLU A 128 22.79 0.29 9.55
N PRO A 129 22.18 -0.76 10.14
CA PRO A 129 21.11 -1.52 9.50
C PRO A 129 19.84 -0.68 9.35
N LEU A 130 19.02 -1.00 8.36
CA LEU A 130 17.77 -0.30 8.09
C LEU A 130 16.67 -0.87 8.98
N THR A 131 16.17 -0.05 9.90
CA THR A 131 15.11 -0.43 10.85
C THR A 131 13.88 0.44 10.63
N GLY A 132 12.70 -0.17 10.71
CA GLY A 132 11.43 0.53 10.52
C GLY A 132 10.29 -0.47 10.43
N PHE A 133 9.55 -0.42 9.33
CA PHE A 133 8.54 -1.41 8.99
C PHE A 133 9.19 -2.79 8.83
N SER A 134 8.47 -3.87 9.17
CA SER A 134 9.04 -5.22 8.97
C SER A 134 9.24 -5.47 7.48
N TRP A 135 10.50 -5.71 7.09
CA TRP A 135 10.84 -6.11 5.73
C TRP A 135 11.81 -7.28 5.79
N ARG A 136 11.62 -8.25 4.89
CA ARG A 136 12.51 -9.41 4.73
C ARG A 136 12.61 -9.78 3.26
N GLY A 137 13.62 -10.56 2.89
CA GLY A 137 13.62 -11.34 1.66
C GLY A 137 12.62 -12.50 1.73
N GLY A 138 12.50 -13.27 0.65
CA GLY A 138 11.65 -14.48 0.59
C GLY A 138 10.37 -14.33 -0.25
N SER A 139 9.58 -15.41 -0.33
CA SER A 139 8.38 -15.51 -1.18
C SER A 139 7.06 -15.30 -0.44
N ASP A 140 7.02 -15.32 0.90
CA ASP A 140 5.76 -15.33 1.67
C ASP A 140 5.33 -13.94 2.16
N PRO A 141 4.04 -13.57 2.19
CA PRO A 141 3.61 -12.24 2.61
C PRO A 141 4.07 -11.86 4.01
N GLU A 142 4.63 -10.65 4.15
CA GLU A 142 5.08 -10.08 5.43
C GLU A 142 4.03 -9.09 5.94
N THR A 143 3.73 -8.03 5.17
CA THR A 143 2.69 -7.04 5.49
C THR A 143 1.32 -7.54 5.05
N THR A 144 0.37 -7.64 5.98
CA THR A 144 -1.05 -7.91 5.70
C THR A 144 -1.86 -6.66 6.05
N GLY A 145 -2.85 -6.29 5.25
CA GLY A 145 -3.68 -5.10 5.46
C GLY A 145 -2.94 -3.76 5.32
N ILE A 146 -3.20 -2.81 6.23
CA ILE A 146 -2.59 -1.48 6.25
C ILE A 146 -1.94 -1.23 7.61
N GLN A 147 -0.68 -0.81 7.59
CA GLN A 147 0.09 -0.39 8.75
C GLN A 147 0.46 1.09 8.64
N ILE A 148 0.49 1.77 9.78
CA ILE A 148 1.04 3.14 9.88
C ILE A 148 2.18 3.16 10.88
N TRP A 149 3.08 4.13 10.76
CA TRP A 149 4.10 4.34 11.78
C TRP A 149 3.47 4.98 13.03
N SER A 150 3.79 4.46 14.22
CA SER A 150 3.23 4.96 15.51
C SER A 150 3.65 6.40 15.83
N GLU A 151 4.82 6.83 15.37
CA GLU A 151 5.29 8.20 15.59
C GLU A 151 4.90 9.10 14.42
N VAL A 152 4.08 10.11 14.70
CA VAL A 152 3.66 11.10 13.70
C VAL A 152 4.62 12.28 13.68
N PHE A 153 5.17 12.60 12.52
CA PHE A 153 6.20 13.63 12.39
C PHE A 153 5.56 15.00 12.20
N THR A 154 5.95 15.98 13.02
CA THR A 154 5.50 17.38 12.82
C THR A 154 6.53 18.13 11.99
N VAL A 155 6.16 18.48 10.75
CA VAL A 155 7.03 19.19 9.80
C VAL A 155 6.53 20.62 9.60
N LYS A 156 7.45 21.59 9.64
CA LYS A 156 7.16 23.00 9.36
C LYS A 156 7.33 23.26 7.87
N LYS A 157 6.24 23.60 7.17
CA LYS A 157 6.27 24.01 5.76
C LYS A 157 7.05 25.33 5.61
N PRO A 158 7.59 25.65 4.41
CA PRO A 158 8.23 26.94 4.13
C PRO A 158 7.34 28.15 4.43
N CYS A 159 6.02 27.99 4.29
CA CYS A 159 5.03 29.02 4.65
C CYS A 159 4.86 29.22 6.17
N GLY A 160 5.55 28.46 7.01
CA GLY A 160 5.50 28.52 8.47
C GLY A 160 4.43 27.63 9.11
N LYS A 161 3.46 27.12 8.35
CA LYS A 161 2.41 26.20 8.85
C LYS A 161 3.02 24.84 9.24
N LYS A 162 2.67 24.34 10.43
CA LYS A 162 3.01 22.98 10.86
C LYS A 162 2.00 21.99 10.31
N VAL A 163 2.47 20.84 9.87
CA VAL A 163 1.63 19.71 9.42
C VAL A 163 2.12 18.42 10.06
N ALA A 164 1.20 17.50 10.29
CA ALA A 164 1.48 16.14 10.73
C ALA A 164 1.77 15.27 9.50
N VAL A 165 2.83 14.47 9.51
CA VAL A 165 3.19 13.55 8.43
C VAL A 165 3.06 12.11 8.93
N VAL A 166 2.24 11.33 8.25
CA VAL A 166 1.97 9.92 8.52
C VAL A 166 2.51 9.09 7.36
N LEU A 167 3.30 8.06 7.67
CA LEU A 167 3.71 7.05 6.71
C LEU A 167 2.80 5.82 6.82
N MET A 168 2.34 5.35 5.66
CA MET A 168 1.43 4.22 5.54
C MET A 168 2.06 3.15 4.63
N ASP A 169 2.27 1.95 5.18
CA ASP A 169 2.64 0.75 4.42
C ASP A 169 1.39 -0.09 4.16
N THR A 170 1.29 -0.58 2.92
CA THR A 170 0.16 -1.40 2.50
C THR A 170 0.62 -2.79 2.11
N GLN A 171 -0.24 -3.77 2.32
CA GLN A 171 -0.04 -5.11 1.79
C GLN A 171 0.18 -5.06 0.27
N GLY A 172 1.10 -5.91 -0.20
CA GLY A 172 1.31 -6.06 -1.63
C GLY A 172 0.12 -6.70 -2.31
N ALA A 173 -0.34 -6.09 -3.40
CA ALA A 173 -1.33 -6.71 -4.26
C ALA A 173 -0.77 -8.01 -4.89
N PHE A 174 -1.66 -8.96 -5.18
CA PHE A 174 -1.38 -10.23 -5.86
C PHE A 174 -0.46 -11.19 -5.09
N ASP A 175 -0.65 -11.32 -3.78
CA ASP A 175 -0.11 -12.48 -3.05
C ASP A 175 -0.91 -13.76 -3.40
N SER A 176 -0.37 -14.93 -3.07
CA SER A 176 -0.99 -16.22 -3.41
C SER A 176 -2.24 -16.56 -2.58
N GLN A 177 -2.66 -15.66 -1.69
CA GLN A 177 -3.70 -15.92 -0.68
C GLN A 177 -4.84 -14.91 -0.69
N SER A 178 -4.69 -13.76 -1.35
CA SER A 178 -5.69 -12.69 -1.38
C SER A 178 -6.37 -12.66 -2.74
N THR A 179 -7.67 -12.33 -2.73
CA THR A 179 -8.42 -12.16 -3.97
C THR A 179 -8.09 -10.82 -4.63
N VAL A 180 -8.44 -10.67 -5.90
CA VAL A 180 -8.35 -9.37 -6.61
C VAL A 180 -9.18 -8.30 -5.88
N LYS A 181 -10.33 -8.70 -5.32
CA LYS A 181 -11.19 -7.81 -4.52
C LYS A 181 -10.50 -7.36 -3.24
N ASP A 182 -9.75 -8.25 -2.59
CA ASP A 182 -9.07 -7.90 -1.35
C ASP A 182 -7.95 -6.88 -1.61
N CYS A 183 -7.17 -7.13 -2.66
CA CYS A 183 -6.13 -6.21 -3.11
C CYS A 183 -6.72 -4.85 -3.52
N ALA A 184 -7.85 -4.87 -4.23
CA ALA A 184 -8.55 -3.66 -4.64
C ALA A 184 -9.05 -2.82 -3.47
N THR A 185 -9.57 -3.48 -2.44
CA THR A 185 -10.10 -2.81 -1.24
C THR A 185 -8.98 -2.12 -0.47
N ILE A 186 -7.85 -2.81 -0.23
CA ILE A 186 -6.68 -2.22 0.43
C ILE A 186 -6.12 -1.05 -0.37
N PHE A 187 -5.96 -1.22 -1.69
CA PHE A 187 -5.44 -0.15 -2.53
C PHE A 187 -6.37 1.06 -2.53
N ALA A 188 -7.68 0.85 -2.70
CA ALA A 188 -8.68 1.92 -2.70
C ALA A 188 -8.68 2.65 -1.35
N LEU A 189 -8.72 1.95 -0.22
CA LEU A 189 -8.65 2.55 1.12
C LEU A 189 -7.37 3.39 1.30
N SER A 190 -6.23 2.87 0.87
CA SER A 190 -4.95 3.59 0.96
C SER A 190 -4.91 4.84 0.07
N THR A 191 -5.55 4.78 -1.10
CA THR A 191 -5.61 5.92 -2.03
C THR A 191 -6.58 6.99 -1.54
N MET A 192 -7.75 6.58 -1.03
CA MET A 192 -8.76 7.49 -0.49
C MET A 192 -8.29 8.25 0.75
N THR A 193 -7.45 7.62 1.56
CA THR A 193 -6.94 8.20 2.81
C THR A 193 -5.58 8.88 2.66
N SER A 194 -4.91 8.75 1.52
CA SER A 194 -3.60 9.36 1.28
C SER A 194 -3.67 10.67 0.50
N SER A 195 -2.77 11.58 0.86
CA SER A 195 -2.49 12.78 0.07
C SER A 195 -1.48 12.52 -1.06
N VAL A 196 -0.57 11.58 -0.81
CA VAL A 196 0.44 11.14 -1.78
C VAL A 196 0.41 9.62 -1.84
N GLN A 197 -0.07 9.09 -2.96
CA GLN A 197 -0.06 7.67 -3.25
C GLN A 197 1.15 7.33 -4.11
N ILE A 198 2.10 6.60 -3.56
CA ILE A 198 3.25 6.08 -4.30
C ILE A 198 2.86 4.70 -4.82
N TYR A 199 2.81 4.56 -6.14
CA TYR A 199 2.57 3.30 -6.81
C TYR A 199 3.91 2.67 -7.22
N ASN A 200 4.36 1.71 -6.41
CA ASN A 200 5.65 1.07 -6.52
C ASN A 200 5.59 -0.10 -7.52
N LEU A 201 6.17 0.12 -8.70
CA LEU A 201 6.21 -0.82 -9.83
C LEU A 201 7.61 -1.32 -10.10
N SER A 202 7.72 -2.47 -10.76
CA SER A 202 9.00 -3.14 -11.05
C SER A 202 9.33 -2.97 -12.53
N GLN A 203 10.50 -2.41 -12.83
CA GLN A 203 11.11 -2.25 -14.15
C GLN A 203 10.38 -1.31 -15.12
N ASN A 204 9.07 -1.41 -15.28
CA ASN A 204 8.32 -0.69 -16.31
C ASN A 204 6.88 -0.40 -15.85
N ILE A 205 6.14 0.39 -16.62
CA ILE A 205 4.68 0.54 -16.50
C ILE A 205 4.04 -0.31 -17.60
N GLN A 206 3.30 -1.34 -17.20
CA GLN A 206 2.57 -2.24 -18.08
C GLN A 206 1.08 -1.83 -18.16
N GLU A 207 0.35 -2.31 -19.17
CA GLU A 207 -1.08 -1.95 -19.31
C GLU A 207 -1.94 -2.58 -18.20
N ASP A 208 -1.56 -3.76 -17.70
CA ASP A 208 -2.20 -4.39 -16.56
C ASP A 208 -1.99 -3.56 -15.28
N ASP A 209 -0.83 -2.93 -15.07
CA ASP A 209 -0.63 -2.01 -13.95
C ASP A 209 -1.62 -0.84 -13.99
N LEU A 210 -1.91 -0.33 -15.19
CA LEU A 210 -2.83 0.79 -15.42
C LEU A 210 -4.30 0.36 -15.29
N GLN A 211 -4.65 -0.83 -15.79
CA GLN A 211 -5.99 -1.41 -15.60
C GLN A 211 -6.29 -1.68 -14.13
N GLN A 212 -5.32 -2.20 -13.38
CA GLN A 212 -5.44 -2.40 -11.94
C GLN A 212 -5.67 -1.07 -11.22
N LEU A 213 -4.89 -0.04 -11.56
CA LEU A 213 -5.06 1.30 -11.03
C LEU A 213 -6.49 1.81 -11.28
N GLN A 214 -7.02 1.64 -12.50
CA GLN A 214 -8.40 2.02 -12.83
C GLN A 214 -9.43 1.30 -11.96
N LEU A 215 -9.29 -0.01 -11.76
CA LEU A 215 -10.22 -0.77 -10.92
C LEU A 215 -10.25 -0.23 -9.49
N PHE A 216 -9.08 0.11 -8.95
CA PHE A 216 -8.96 0.58 -7.57
C PHE A 216 -9.45 2.02 -7.40
N THR A 217 -9.21 2.88 -8.38
CA THR A 217 -9.66 4.27 -8.37
C THR A 217 -11.16 4.39 -8.64
N GLU A 218 -11.74 3.51 -9.45
CA GLU A 218 -13.20 3.45 -9.64
C GLU A 218 -13.89 3.03 -8.33
N TYR A 219 -13.34 2.04 -7.62
CA TYR A 219 -13.85 1.64 -6.31
C TYR A 219 -13.78 2.79 -5.30
N GLY A 220 -12.65 3.51 -5.27
CA GLY A 220 -12.50 4.70 -4.42
C GLY A 220 -13.45 5.83 -4.80
N ARG A 221 -13.66 6.06 -6.09
CA ARG A 221 -14.57 7.10 -6.60
C ARG A 221 -16.02 6.80 -6.25
N LEU A 222 -16.47 5.55 -6.40
CA LEU A 222 -17.83 5.14 -6.03
C LEU A 222 -18.08 5.23 -4.53
N ALA A 223 -17.04 5.12 -3.71
CA ALA A 223 -17.12 5.28 -2.27
C ALA A 223 -17.09 6.75 -1.80
N MET A 224 -16.74 7.69 -2.70
CA MET A 224 -16.74 9.13 -2.43
C MET A 224 -17.99 9.77 -3.02
N ASP A 225 -18.60 10.71 -2.29
CA ASP A 225 -19.77 11.45 -2.76
C ASP A 225 -19.48 12.17 -4.10
N GLU A 226 -20.52 12.40 -4.92
CA GLU A 226 -20.40 13.06 -6.23
C GLU A 226 -19.93 14.53 -6.09
N ILE A 227 -18.61 14.72 -6.04
CA ILE A 227 -17.98 16.03 -6.02
C ILE A 227 -17.51 16.36 -7.43
N PHE A 228 -17.78 17.57 -7.92
CA PHE A 228 -17.31 18.06 -9.24
C PHE A 228 -15.79 18.32 -9.31
N GLN A 229 -15.02 17.79 -8.35
CA GLN A 229 -13.58 17.97 -8.24
C GLN A 229 -12.89 16.61 -8.36
N LYS A 230 -11.61 16.62 -8.70
CA LYS A 230 -10.84 15.38 -8.72
C LYS A 230 -10.75 14.80 -7.31
N PRO A 231 -11.08 13.52 -7.11
CA PRO A 231 -11.19 12.92 -5.77
C PRO A 231 -9.83 12.79 -5.07
N PHE A 232 -8.74 12.64 -5.83
CA PHE A 232 -7.42 12.36 -5.28
C PHE A 232 -6.41 13.47 -5.62
N GLN A 233 -5.39 13.56 -4.77
CA GLN A 233 -4.35 14.59 -4.86
C GLN A 233 -3.19 14.12 -5.76
N THR A 234 -2.16 13.50 -5.19
CA THR A 234 -0.95 13.13 -5.95
C THR A 234 -0.80 11.62 -6.09
N LEU A 235 -0.64 11.15 -7.32
CA LEU A 235 -0.15 9.81 -7.65
C LEU A 235 1.30 9.90 -8.13
N MET A 236 2.20 9.10 -7.55
CA MET A 236 3.59 8.97 -8.00
C MET A 236 3.86 7.54 -8.45
N PHE A 237 4.11 7.34 -9.74
CA PHE A 237 4.68 6.10 -10.25
C PHE A 237 6.14 6.00 -9.84
N LEU A 238 6.48 5.04 -8.99
CA LEU A 238 7.84 4.77 -8.58
C LEU A 238 8.34 3.50 -9.27
N ILE A 239 9.15 3.69 -10.31
CA ILE A 239 9.64 2.58 -11.13
C ILE A 239 10.96 2.09 -10.55
N ARG A 240 10.93 0.90 -9.95
CA ARG A 240 12.10 0.22 -9.40
C ARG A 240 12.88 -0.47 -10.51
N ASP A 241 14.17 -0.71 -10.30
CA ASP A 241 15.02 -1.49 -11.21
C ASP A 241 15.00 -1.01 -12.67
N TRP A 242 14.87 0.30 -12.88
CA TRP A 242 14.88 0.90 -14.21
C TRP A 242 16.21 0.60 -14.91
N SER A 243 16.11 -0.03 -16.08
CA SER A 243 17.24 -0.63 -16.79
C SER A 243 17.65 0.12 -18.05
N PHE A 244 16.95 1.20 -18.41
CA PHE A 244 17.18 1.95 -19.65
C PHE A 244 17.52 3.43 -19.40
N PRO A 245 18.55 3.74 -18.59
CA PRO A 245 18.92 5.13 -18.28
C PRO A 245 19.38 5.93 -19.51
N TYR A 246 19.79 5.25 -20.57
CA TYR A 246 20.19 5.85 -21.84
C TYR A 246 19.01 6.36 -22.68
N GLU A 247 17.78 5.89 -22.42
CA GLU A 247 16.56 6.43 -23.02
C GLU A 247 15.93 7.49 -22.12
N TYR A 248 15.77 7.16 -20.84
CA TYR A 248 15.21 8.05 -19.83
C TYR A 248 16.09 8.03 -18.59
N ASN A 249 16.72 9.17 -18.29
CA ASN A 249 17.60 9.32 -17.14
C ASN A 249 16.89 8.97 -15.82
N TYR A 250 17.65 8.49 -14.84
CA TYR A 250 17.12 8.26 -13.51
C TYR A 250 16.53 9.53 -12.86
N GLY A 251 15.61 9.33 -11.92
CA GLY A 251 14.97 10.40 -11.17
C GLY A 251 13.68 10.94 -11.79
N LEU A 252 13.24 12.09 -11.26
CA LEU A 252 11.95 12.70 -11.61
C LEU A 252 11.90 13.18 -13.07
N GLN A 253 12.97 13.81 -13.57
CA GLN A 253 12.95 14.41 -14.91
C GLN A 253 12.76 13.36 -16.02
N GLY A 254 13.54 12.27 -15.98
CA GLY A 254 13.36 11.18 -16.94
C GLY A 254 12.08 10.40 -16.70
N GLY A 255 11.65 10.26 -15.44
CA GLY A 255 10.38 9.65 -15.08
C GLY A 255 9.17 10.37 -15.66
N MET A 256 9.11 11.70 -15.56
CA MET A 256 8.03 12.49 -16.17
C MET A 256 7.99 12.31 -17.69
N ALA A 257 9.13 12.42 -18.39
CA ALA A 257 9.19 12.21 -19.83
C ALA A 257 8.79 10.78 -20.26
N PHE A 258 9.14 9.78 -19.45
CA PHE A 258 8.73 8.40 -19.66
C PHE A 258 7.22 8.21 -19.44
N LEU A 259 6.67 8.81 -18.38
CA LEU A 259 5.25 8.75 -18.05
C LEU A 259 4.38 9.43 -19.11
N ASP A 260 4.78 10.61 -19.59
CA ASP A 260 4.06 11.34 -20.64
C ASP A 260 3.88 10.47 -21.89
N LYS A 261 4.93 9.74 -22.28
CA LYS A 261 4.85 8.80 -23.40
C LYS A 261 3.91 7.61 -23.13
N ARG A 262 3.85 7.12 -21.90
CA ARG A 262 3.02 5.97 -21.50
C ARG A 262 1.54 6.32 -21.38
N LEU A 263 1.23 7.48 -20.81
CA LEU A 263 -0.14 7.96 -20.62
C LEU A 263 -0.68 8.77 -21.81
N HIS A 264 0.12 8.99 -22.85
CA HIS A 264 -0.36 9.65 -24.08
C HIS A 264 -1.49 8.83 -24.74
N VAL A 265 -2.67 9.44 -24.81
CA VAL A 265 -3.85 8.91 -25.49
C VAL A 265 -3.67 9.11 -27.00
N LYS A 266 -3.78 8.03 -27.78
CA LYS A 266 -3.68 8.06 -29.24
C LYS A 266 -4.98 7.57 -29.86
N GLU A 267 -5.43 8.22 -30.94
CA GLU A 267 -6.71 7.91 -31.60
C GLU A 267 -6.83 6.47 -32.11
N HIS A 268 -5.71 5.82 -32.45
CA HIS A 268 -5.69 4.43 -32.93
C HIS A 268 -5.59 3.38 -31.81
N GLN A 269 -5.51 3.80 -30.54
CA GLN A 269 -5.56 2.86 -29.42
C GLN A 269 -6.97 2.31 -29.26
N HIS A 270 -7.06 1.08 -28.75
CA HIS A 270 -8.35 0.50 -28.36
C HIS A 270 -9.05 1.40 -27.32
N GLU A 271 -10.38 1.50 -27.38
CA GLU A 271 -11.17 2.40 -26.52
C GLU A 271 -10.89 2.15 -25.02
N GLU A 272 -10.76 0.88 -24.63
CA GLU A 272 -10.42 0.50 -23.26
C GLU A 272 -9.08 1.13 -22.77
N ILE A 273 -8.06 1.14 -23.63
CA ILE A 273 -6.73 1.69 -23.35
C ILE A 273 -6.79 3.21 -23.19
N GLN A 274 -7.63 3.88 -23.97
CA GLN A 274 -7.87 5.32 -23.87
C GLN A 274 -8.64 5.66 -22.59
N ASN A 275 -9.67 4.86 -22.26
CA ASN A 275 -10.50 5.04 -21.07
C ASN A 275 -9.68 4.93 -19.78
N VAL A 276 -8.77 3.96 -19.69
CA VAL A 276 -7.85 3.82 -18.54
C VAL A 276 -7.04 5.12 -18.32
N ARG A 277 -6.45 5.67 -19.38
CA ARG A 277 -5.61 6.88 -19.29
C ARG A 277 -6.43 8.12 -18.92
N ASN A 278 -7.57 8.31 -19.59
CA ASN A 278 -8.49 9.41 -19.30
C ASN A 278 -8.98 9.35 -17.85
N HIS A 279 -9.27 8.14 -17.35
CA HIS A 279 -9.71 7.91 -15.99
C HIS A 279 -8.63 8.35 -14.98
N ILE A 280 -7.37 7.92 -15.15
CA ILE A 280 -6.26 8.31 -14.26
C ILE A 280 -6.14 9.84 -14.19
N HIS A 281 -6.19 10.53 -15.34
CA HIS A 281 -6.13 12.00 -15.39
C HIS A 281 -7.33 12.67 -14.73
N SER A 282 -8.51 12.03 -14.72
CA SER A 282 -9.71 12.54 -14.06
C SER A 282 -9.70 12.33 -12.54
N CYS A 283 -8.98 11.31 -12.06
CA CYS A 283 -8.97 10.94 -10.64
C CYS A 283 -7.96 11.72 -9.80
N PHE A 284 -6.77 12.02 -10.35
CA PHE A 284 -5.68 12.65 -9.60
C PHE A 284 -5.41 14.09 -10.05
N SER A 285 -5.19 14.98 -9.07
CA SER A 285 -4.78 16.36 -9.29
C SER A 285 -3.41 16.43 -9.95
N ASP A 286 -2.46 15.66 -9.44
CA ASP A 286 -1.10 15.55 -9.95
C ASP A 286 -0.72 14.08 -10.17
N VAL A 287 -0.11 13.78 -11.32
CA VAL A 287 0.44 12.47 -11.62
C VAL A 287 1.91 12.64 -11.99
N THR A 288 2.79 11.99 -11.24
CA THR A 288 4.24 12.10 -11.39
C THR A 288 4.90 10.73 -11.52
N CYS A 289 6.15 10.71 -11.98
CA CYS A 289 6.90 9.46 -12.12
C CYS A 289 8.38 9.64 -11.78
N PHE A 290 8.95 8.68 -11.05
CA PHE A 290 10.34 8.67 -10.64
C PHE A 290 10.99 7.32 -11.00
N LEU A 291 12.13 7.36 -11.69
CA LEU A 291 12.87 6.16 -12.10
C LEU A 291 14.03 5.88 -11.14
N LEU A 292 14.00 4.73 -10.46
CA LEU A 292 15.07 4.26 -9.58
C LEU A 292 15.93 3.18 -10.25
N PRO A 293 17.25 3.20 -10.08
CA PRO A 293 18.12 2.12 -10.52
C PRO A 293 17.92 0.86 -9.68
N HIS A 294 18.43 -0.26 -10.20
CA HIS A 294 18.50 -1.50 -9.43
C HIS A 294 19.40 -1.32 -8.19
N PRO A 295 18.98 -1.73 -6.99
CA PRO A 295 19.71 -1.51 -5.74
C PRO A 295 20.93 -2.45 -5.56
N GLY A 296 21.50 -2.97 -6.64
CA GLY A 296 22.56 -3.99 -6.61
C GLY A 296 22.10 -5.42 -6.31
N LEU A 297 22.90 -6.40 -6.75
CA LEU A 297 22.58 -7.84 -6.60
C LEU A 297 22.57 -8.28 -5.14
N GLN A 298 23.44 -7.71 -4.29
CA GLN A 298 23.52 -8.06 -2.88
C GLN A 298 22.20 -7.76 -2.14
N VAL A 299 21.54 -6.65 -2.45
CA VAL A 299 20.24 -6.28 -1.88
C VAL A 299 19.13 -7.21 -2.39
N ALA A 300 19.20 -7.59 -3.66
CA ALA A 300 18.15 -8.39 -4.29
C ALA A 300 18.19 -9.88 -3.90
N THR A 301 19.38 -10.46 -3.69
CA THR A 301 19.54 -11.92 -3.54
C THR A 301 20.05 -12.38 -2.18
N SER A 302 20.64 -11.50 -1.38
CA SER A 302 21.22 -11.92 -0.10
C SER A 302 20.14 -12.05 0.98
N PRO A 303 19.95 -13.24 1.58
CA PRO A 303 18.99 -13.41 2.67
C PRO A 303 19.45 -12.73 3.97
N ASN A 304 20.74 -12.39 4.07
CA ASN A 304 21.36 -11.78 5.24
C ASN A 304 21.56 -10.26 5.07
N PHE A 305 21.00 -9.66 4.02
CA PHE A 305 21.07 -8.21 3.85
C PHE A 305 20.18 -7.53 4.89
N ASP A 306 20.78 -6.63 5.66
CA ASP A 306 20.16 -5.94 6.80
C ASP A 306 19.97 -4.43 6.54
N GLY A 307 20.12 -3.98 5.29
CA GLY A 307 19.85 -2.60 4.89
C GLY A 307 21.05 -1.64 4.95
N LYS A 308 22.23 -2.14 5.31
CA LYS A 308 23.47 -1.33 5.31
C LYS A 308 23.78 -0.74 3.94
N LEU A 309 24.23 0.50 3.91
CA LEU A 309 24.58 1.19 2.65
C LEU A 309 25.85 0.61 2.04
N LYS A 310 26.80 0.19 2.88
CA LYS A 310 28.07 -0.41 2.45
C LYS A 310 27.84 -1.78 1.81
N GLY A 311 27.95 -1.82 0.48
CA GLY A 311 27.92 -3.06 -0.32
C GLY A 311 26.73 -3.22 -1.28
N GLY A 312 25.68 -2.40 -1.15
CA GLY A 312 24.43 -2.63 -1.92
C GLY A 312 24.05 -1.51 -2.88
N LEU A 313 23.94 -0.28 -2.40
CA LEU A 313 23.05 0.72 -3.00
C LEU A 313 23.68 1.64 -4.06
N GLY A 314 24.91 1.39 -4.54
CA GLY A 314 25.77 2.33 -5.28
C GLY A 314 25.11 3.44 -6.13
N ALA A 315 24.26 3.10 -7.12
CA ALA A 315 23.59 4.11 -7.95
C ALA A 315 22.36 4.73 -7.26
N THR A 316 21.62 3.93 -6.49
CA THR A 316 20.47 4.37 -5.68
C THR A 316 20.90 5.38 -4.62
N GLU A 317 21.99 5.10 -3.90
CA GLU A 317 22.57 5.98 -2.89
C GLU A 317 22.93 7.36 -3.47
N LYS A 318 23.58 7.39 -4.64
CA LYS A 318 23.93 8.67 -5.29
C LYS A 318 22.70 9.51 -5.61
N ILE A 319 21.62 8.87 -6.05
CA ILE A 319 20.36 9.57 -6.34
C ILE A 319 19.72 10.07 -5.05
N LEU A 320 19.66 9.24 -4.00
CA LEU A 320 19.10 9.62 -2.71
C LEU A 320 19.89 10.77 -2.05
N ARG A 321 21.22 10.76 -2.14
CA ARG A 321 22.09 11.85 -1.64
C ARG A 321 22.00 13.14 -2.45
N SER A 322 21.55 13.08 -3.70
CA SER A 322 21.41 14.26 -4.58
C SER A 322 20.14 15.09 -4.31
N LYS A 323 19.33 14.67 -3.33
CA LYS A 323 18.03 15.23 -2.97
C LYS A 323 18.00 15.57 -1.49
#